data_AF-A0A382RV24-F1
#
_entry.id   AF-A0A382RV24-F1
#
_cell.length_a   1.000
_cell.length_b   1.000
_cell.length_c   1.000
_cell.angle_alpha   90.00
_cell.angle_beta   90.00
_cell.angle_gamma   90.00
#
_symmetry.space_group_name_H-M   'P 1'
#
loop_
_entity.id
_entity.type
_entity.pdbx_description
1 polymer ?
#
loop_
_entity_poly.entity_id
_entity_poly.type
_entity_poly.pdbx_seq_one_letter_code
_entity_poly.pdbx_strand_id
1 'polypeptide(L)'
;MSSTKADFDWPAQAFRQHDHAECARSLMSAAHDLCTERGLRLTPVREKVLELLLTSHAPLGAYAILSELAALGFRAQPPVAYRALDFLVENGFAHRIEKINA
;
A
#
# COMPACT_ATOMS: atom_id res chain seq x y z
N MET A 1 -17.24 7.84 -35.17
CA MET A 1 -17.92 7.36 -33.95
C MET A 1 -17.14 7.90 -32.78
N SER A 2 -17.74 8.90 -32.12
CA SER A 2 -17.08 9.78 -31.17
C SER A 2 -16.60 9.07 -29.91
N SER A 3 -15.40 9.45 -29.54
CA SER A 3 -14.79 9.44 -28.22
C SER A 3 -15.77 9.61 -27.06
N THR A 4 -15.57 8.81 -26.03
CA THR A 4 -15.72 9.29 -24.65
C THR A 4 -14.49 8.83 -23.90
N LYS A 5 -13.39 9.58 -24.05
CA LYS A 5 -12.35 9.60 -23.02
C LYS A 5 -13.02 10.23 -21.81
N ALA A 6 -13.31 9.45 -20.80
CA ALA A 6 -13.71 9.99 -19.51
C ALA A 6 -12.56 10.88 -19.04
N ASP A 7 -12.82 12.18 -18.96
CA ASP A 7 -11.94 13.15 -18.31
C ASP A 7 -11.90 12.81 -16.82
N PHE A 8 -10.92 12.01 -16.42
CA PHE A 8 -10.68 11.67 -15.03
C PHE A 8 -9.82 12.78 -14.41
N ASP A 9 -10.47 13.89 -14.06
CA ASP A 9 -9.85 14.98 -13.29
C ASP A 9 -9.78 14.57 -11.82
N TRP A 10 -8.78 13.76 -11.47
CA TRP A 10 -8.50 13.41 -10.07
C TRP A 10 -7.17 14.02 -9.65
N PRO A 11 -7.17 15.16 -8.93
CA PRO A 11 -6.04 15.47 -8.07
C PRO A 11 -6.12 14.45 -6.95
N ALA A 12 -5.25 13.44 -7.00
CA ALA A 12 -5.13 12.41 -5.96
C ALA A 12 -5.24 13.06 -4.59
N GLN A 13 -6.36 12.84 -3.91
CA GLN A 13 -6.61 13.35 -2.56
C GLN A 13 -5.43 13.05 -1.62
N ALA A 14 -4.72 11.94 -1.89
CA ALA A 14 -3.47 11.54 -1.27
C ALA A 14 -2.39 12.66 -1.20
N PHE A 15 -2.34 13.60 -2.15
CA PHE A 15 -1.33 14.67 -2.19
C PHE A 15 -1.86 16.05 -1.76
N ARG A 16 -3.13 16.16 -1.35
CA ARG A 16 -3.73 17.39 -0.79
C ARG A 16 -3.78 17.31 0.73
N GLN A 17 -3.93 18.44 1.42
CA GLN A 17 -4.18 18.42 2.86
C GLN A 17 -5.53 17.73 3.14
N HIS A 18 -5.52 16.75 4.03
CA HIS A 18 -6.68 15.97 4.45
C HIS A 18 -6.42 15.33 5.83
N ASP A 19 -7.45 14.76 6.46
CA ASP A 19 -7.27 13.95 7.68
C ASP A 19 -6.65 12.60 7.31
N HIS A 20 -5.36 12.47 7.60
CA HIS A 20 -4.62 11.26 7.27
C HIS A 20 -5.11 10.03 8.03
N ALA A 21 -5.54 10.20 9.28
CA ALA A 21 -6.03 9.06 10.06
C ALA A 21 -7.32 8.50 9.46
N GLU A 22 -8.19 9.35 8.94
CA GLU A 22 -9.39 8.92 8.20
C GLU A 22 -9.05 8.28 6.85
N CYS A 23 -8.12 8.87 6.10
CA CYS A 23 -7.65 8.34 4.83
C CYS A 23 -7.07 6.92 4.97
N ALA A 24 -6.12 6.73 5.89
CA ALA A 24 -5.49 5.42 6.13
C ALA A 24 -6.51 4.36 6.57
N ARG A 25 -7.46 4.71 7.47
CA ARG A 25 -8.53 3.80 7.88
C ARG A 25 -9.43 3.39 6.72
N SER A 26 -9.84 4.36 5.89
CA SER A 26 -10.72 4.11 4.75
C SER A 26 -10.05 3.23 3.70
N LEU A 27 -8.77 3.48 3.40
CA LEU A 27 -7.98 2.68 2.46
C LEU A 27 -7.72 1.26 2.98
N MET A 28 -7.49 1.09 4.29
CA MET A 28 -7.40 -0.25 4.89
C MET A 28 -8.71 -1.04 4.78
N SER A 29 -9.86 -0.39 5.03
CA SER A 29 -11.17 -1.03 4.84
C SER A 29 -11.36 -1.47 3.39
N ALA A 30 -11.09 -0.57 2.43
CA ALA A 30 -11.20 -0.87 1.01
C ALA A 30 -10.28 -2.04 0.59
N ALA A 31 -9.08 -2.14 1.16
CA ALA A 31 -8.17 -3.25 0.90
C ALA A 31 -8.71 -4.58 1.44
N HIS A 32 -9.37 -4.59 2.60
CA HIS A 32 -10.05 -5.78 3.14
C HIS A 32 -11.22 -6.23 2.25
N ASP A 33 -12.05 -5.28 1.81
CA ASP A 33 -13.19 -5.57 0.95
C ASP A 33 -12.71 -6.15 -0.39
N LEU A 34 -11.73 -5.50 -1.04
CA LEU A 34 -11.13 -5.98 -2.29
C LEU A 34 -10.47 -7.35 -2.15
N CYS A 35 -9.80 -7.63 -1.02
CA CYS A 35 -9.22 -8.95 -0.77
C CYS A 35 -10.32 -10.01 -0.66
N THR A 36 -11.40 -9.70 0.05
CA THR A 36 -12.55 -10.60 0.24
C THR A 36 -13.23 -10.89 -1.10
N GLU A 37 -13.53 -9.85 -1.88
CA GLU A 37 -14.14 -9.96 -3.22
C GLU A 37 -13.30 -10.79 -4.19
N ARG A 38 -11.97 -10.64 -4.14
CA ARG A 38 -11.03 -11.32 -5.03
C ARG A 38 -10.56 -12.69 -4.51
N GLY A 39 -11.02 -13.14 -3.34
CA GLY A 39 -10.55 -14.37 -2.71
C GLY A 39 -9.07 -14.35 -2.32
N LEU A 40 -8.51 -13.16 -2.11
CA LEU A 40 -7.13 -12.94 -1.68
C LEU A 40 -7.05 -12.96 -0.15
N ARG A 41 -5.91 -13.40 0.37
CA ARG A 41 -5.65 -13.37 1.81
C ARG A 41 -4.74 -12.20 2.17
N LEU A 42 -5.29 -11.19 2.83
CA LEU A 42 -4.48 -10.19 3.52
C LEU A 42 -4.02 -10.78 4.86
N THR A 43 -2.85 -11.42 4.86
CA THR A 43 -2.26 -12.01 6.07
C THR A 43 -1.79 -10.91 7.02
N PRO A 44 -1.57 -11.19 8.32
CA PRO A 44 -1.15 -10.17 9.28
C PRO A 44 0.11 -9.39 8.87
N VAL A 45 1.06 -10.05 8.20
CA VAL A 45 2.24 -9.37 7.65
C VAL A 45 1.87 -8.46 6.48
N ARG A 46 1.02 -8.91 5.54
CA ARG A 46 0.61 -8.10 4.37
C ARG A 46 -0.18 -6.87 4.81
N GLU A 47 -1.08 -7.07 5.77
CA GLU A 47 -1.88 -6.01 6.40
C GLU A 47 -0.97 -4.97 7.05
N LYS A 48 -0.03 -5.42 7.88
CA LYS A 48 0.90 -4.50 8.56
C LYS A 48 1.80 -3.75 7.58
N VAL A 49 2.28 -4.40 6.52
CA VAL A 49 3.07 -3.71 5.48
C VAL A 49 2.24 -2.63 4.78
N LEU A 50 0.98 -2.91 4.45
CA LEU A 50 0.09 -1.91 3.86
C LEU A 50 -0.17 -0.75 4.83
N GLU A 51 -0.44 -1.04 6.10
CA GLU A 51 -0.64 -0.03 7.15
C GLU A 51 0.59 0.88 7.31
N LEU A 52 1.80 0.33 7.28
CA LEU A 52 3.05 1.11 7.34
C LEU A 52 3.18 2.06 6.13
N LEU A 53 2.87 1.57 4.93
CA LEU A 53 2.89 2.38 3.71
C LEU A 53 1.87 3.51 3.76
N LEU A 54 0.65 3.21 4.23
CA LEU A 54 -0.41 4.21 4.39
C LEU A 54 -0.01 5.25 5.43
N THR A 55 0.50 4.84 6.59
CA THR A 55 0.84 5.76 7.68
C THR A 55 1.99 6.71 7.31
N SER A 56 2.99 6.23 6.57
CA SER A 56 4.18 7.01 6.19
C SER A 56 3.90 8.23 5.32
N HIS A 57 2.94 8.15 4.39
CA HIS A 57 2.73 9.14 3.31
C HIS A 57 3.98 9.53 2.50
N ALA A 58 5.06 8.76 2.64
CA ALA A 58 6.29 8.88 1.90
C ALA A 58 6.70 7.50 1.35
N PRO A 59 7.46 7.45 0.25
CA PRO A 59 8.07 6.21 -0.22
C PRO A 59 8.90 5.58 0.90
N LEU A 60 8.59 4.34 1.26
CA LEU A 60 9.37 3.57 2.21
C LEU A 60 10.31 2.60 1.48
N GLY A 61 11.57 2.59 1.90
CA GLY A 61 12.51 1.55 1.50
C GLY A 61 12.15 0.21 2.16
N ALA A 62 12.43 -0.90 1.46
CA ALA A 62 12.15 -2.24 1.98
C ALA A 62 12.82 -2.53 3.34
N TYR A 63 14.00 -1.96 3.59
CA TYR A 63 14.71 -2.10 4.87
C TYR A 63 14.03 -1.37 6.02
N ALA A 64 13.41 -0.21 5.78
CA ALA A 64 12.64 0.49 6.82
C ALA A 64 11.44 -0.36 7.24
N ILE A 65 10.72 -0.92 6.27
CA ILE A 65 9.58 -1.82 6.52
C ILE A 65 10.04 -3.06 7.30
N LEU A 66 11.18 -3.66 6.94
CA LEU A 66 11.74 -4.80 7.66
C LEU A 66 12.04 -4.47 9.14
N SER A 67 12.62 -3.29 9.39
CA SER A 67 12.92 -2.82 10.75
C SER A 67 11.65 -2.66 11.59
N GLU A 68 10.62 -2.02 11.04
CA GLU A 68 9.33 -1.84 11.72
C GLU A 68 8.63 -3.17 12.01
N LEU A 69 8.61 -4.08 11.04
CA LEU A 69 8.03 -5.42 11.25
C LEU A 69 8.77 -6.19 12.35
N ALA A 70 10.10 -6.11 12.40
CA ALA A 70 10.90 -6.75 13.44
C ALA A 70 10.62 -6.14 14.82
N ALA A 71 10.51 -4.82 14.92
CA ALA A 71 10.18 -4.11 16.15
C ALA A 71 8.79 -4.51 16.70
N LEU A 72 7.85 -4.85 15.81
CA LEU A 72 6.51 -5.33 16.15
C LEU A 72 6.44 -6.86 16.41
N GLY A 73 7.58 -7.55 16.45
CA GLY A 73 7.66 -8.97 16.79
C GLY A 73 7.32 -9.93 15.65
N PHE A 74 7.17 -9.44 14.42
CA PHE A 74 7.07 -10.34 13.25
C PHE A 74 8.42 -11.01 13.01
N ARG A 75 8.41 -12.28 12.57
CA ARG A 75 9.59 -12.92 11.97
C ARG A 75 9.85 -12.30 10.58
N ALA A 76 10.30 -11.05 10.59
CA ALA A 76 10.53 -10.21 9.43
C ALA A 76 11.84 -10.59 8.72
N GLN A 77 11.93 -11.83 8.25
CA GLN A 77 13.02 -12.20 7.36
C GLN A 77 12.85 -11.47 6.02
N PRO A 78 13.94 -11.09 5.34
CA PRO A 78 13.86 -10.38 4.07
C PRO A 78 12.85 -11.00 3.08
N PRO A 79 12.84 -12.33 2.85
CA PRO A 79 11.88 -12.94 1.91
C PRO A 79 10.41 -12.73 2.30
N VAL A 80 10.10 -12.60 3.59
CA VAL A 80 8.73 -12.42 4.10
C VAL A 80 8.23 -11.01 3.78
N ALA A 81 9.04 -9.98 4.02
CA ALA A 81 8.68 -8.61 3.69
C ALA A 81 8.60 -8.39 2.17
N TYR A 82 9.54 -8.94 1.39
CA TYR A 82 9.49 -8.86 -0.07
C TYR A 82 8.24 -9.52 -0.63
N ARG A 83 7.86 -10.73 -0.15
CA ARG A 83 6.60 -11.38 -0.57
C ARG A 83 5.36 -10.59 -0.20
N ALA A 84 5.37 -9.86 0.91
CA ALA A 84 4.28 -8.97 1.27
C ALA A 84 4.22 -7.78 0.31
N LEU A 85 5.36 -7.15 0.02
CA LEU A 85 5.46 -6.05 -0.95
C LEU A 85 5.06 -6.49 -2.36
N ASP A 86 5.51 -7.66 -2.82
CA ASP A 86 5.14 -8.24 -4.12
C ASP A 86 3.63 -8.45 -4.18
N PHE A 87 3.03 -9.04 -3.14
CA PHE A 87 1.58 -9.19 -3.06
C PHE A 87 0.84 -7.85 -3.19
N LEU A 88 1.31 -6.80 -2.50
CA LEU A 88 0.68 -5.48 -2.57
C LEU A 88 0.80 -4.86 -3.96
N VAL A 89 1.95 -5.01 -4.61
CA VAL A 89 2.18 -4.51 -5.97
C VAL A 89 1.35 -5.27 -7.00
N GLU A 90 1.38 -6.60 -6.97
CA GLU A 90 0.66 -7.48 -7.90
C GLU A 90 -0.86 -7.26 -7.86
N ASN A 91 -1.40 -6.89 -6.70
CA ASN A 91 -2.85 -6.68 -6.51
C ASN A 91 -3.28 -5.21 -6.58
N GLY A 92 -2.34 -4.29 -6.86
CA GLY A 92 -2.62 -2.87 -7.06
C GLY A 92 -2.79 -2.04 -5.78
N PHE A 93 -2.37 -2.57 -4.63
CA PHE A 93 -2.40 -1.86 -3.34
C PHE A 93 -1.19 -0.94 -3.12
N ALA A 94 -0.07 -1.22 -3.80
CA ALA A 94 1.13 -0.40 -3.72
C ALA A 94 1.77 -0.24 -5.09
N HIS A 95 2.56 0.82 -5.25
CA HIS A 95 3.36 1.06 -6.44
C HIS A 95 4.85 1.03 -6.08
N ARG A 96 5.65 0.35 -6.91
CA ARG A 96 7.10 0.29 -6.75
C ARG A 96 7.74 1.40 -7.58
N ILE A 97 8.60 2.20 -6.94
CA ILE A 97 9.36 3.26 -7.60
C ILE A 97 10.74 2.69 -7.93
N GLU A 98 11.00 2.40 -9.21
CA GLU A 98 12.24 1.76 -9.66
C GLU A 98 13.46 2.70 -9.57
N LYS A 99 13.25 4.02 -9.71
CA LYS A 99 14.27 5.06 -9.46
C LYS A 99 13.62 6.37 -9.05
N ILE A 100 14.08 6.95 -7.93
CA ILE A 100 14.10 8.40 -7.76
C ILE A 100 15.41 8.84 -8.40
N ASN A 101 15.38 9.23 -9.67
CA ASN A 101 16.52 9.96 -10.21
C ASN A 101 16.52 11.33 -9.52
N ALA A 102 17.55 11.57 -8.72
CA ALA A 102 17.98 12.91 -8.34
C ALA A 102 18.83 13.50 -9.48
#